data_AF-A0A7V7ABH2-F1
#
_entry.id   AF-A0A7V7ABH2-F1
#
_cell.length_a   1.000
_cell.length_b   1.000
_cell.length_c   1.000
_cell.angle_alpha   90.00
_cell.angle_beta   90.00
_cell.angle_gamma   90.00
#
_symmetry.space_group_name_H-M   'P 1'
#
loop_
_entity.id
_entity.type
_entity.pdbx_description
1 polymer ?
#
loop_
_entity_poly.entity_id
_entity_poly.type
_entity_poly.pdbx_seq_one_letter_code
_entity_poly.pdbx_strand_id
1 'polypeptide(L)'
;MKQVEHIGLNSIERIGDLIDGMKIGRIFLVASKSAFRGSKFEEILIGFKKSGKITDIYIFSDFENNPKYEDVMEGVRHFKEGSWDVIISYGGGSTIDVAKLIKYFSCIKDIKNADLSPAQDIPHLAIPTTCGTGAEATHFAVMYYDGEKHSIESSDILPEYVVIDPSVFVTLPDRALASSIADSLAQGIESYWSINATDESKVYSMKCITLVMKNYLRAFRERDIDSLSELAKASNFSGKAINIAKTTAAHAMSYVLTSKYGIPHGQAVMILLPHVYEFNAEIRGEINDI
;
A
#
# COMPACT_ATOMS: atom_id res chain seq x y z
N MET A 1 16.05 5.94 6.51
CA MET A 1 15.47 7.24 6.95
C MET A 1 14.15 6.95 7.65
N LYS A 2 13.68 7.77 8.60
CA LYS A 2 12.37 7.54 9.24
C LYS A 2 11.27 8.09 8.32
N GLN A 3 10.25 7.28 8.02
CA GLN A 3 9.09 7.69 7.21
C GLN A 3 8.37 8.89 7.86
N VAL A 4 7.93 9.85 7.03
CA VAL A 4 7.15 11.02 7.44
C VAL A 4 5.68 10.74 7.17
N GLU A 5 4.86 10.71 8.22
CA GLU A 5 3.45 10.30 8.15
C GLU A 5 2.51 11.45 8.54
N HIS A 6 1.54 11.73 7.67
CA HIS A 6 0.41 12.62 7.94
C HIS A 6 -0.89 11.80 7.90
N ILE A 7 -1.42 11.46 9.06
CA ILE A 7 -2.60 10.59 9.18
C ILE A 7 -3.73 11.37 9.87
N GLY A 8 -4.88 11.45 9.20
CA GLY A 8 -6.08 12.07 9.77
C GLY A 8 -6.93 12.78 8.72
N LEU A 9 -8.13 13.21 9.16
CA LEU A 9 -9.07 13.93 8.31
C LEU A 9 -8.44 15.22 7.77
N ASN A 10 -8.62 15.48 6.47
CA ASN A 10 -8.02 16.61 5.75
C ASN A 10 -6.49 16.61 5.68
N SER A 11 -5.83 15.50 6.03
CA SER A 11 -4.38 15.38 5.86
C SER A 11 -3.93 15.53 4.41
N ILE A 12 -4.81 15.27 3.43
CA ILE A 12 -4.53 15.51 2.00
C ILE A 12 -4.17 16.96 1.69
N GLU A 13 -4.63 17.92 2.50
CA GLU A 13 -4.30 19.35 2.34
C GLU A 13 -2.84 19.65 2.66
N ARG A 14 -2.17 18.79 3.45
CA ARG A 14 -0.74 18.91 3.80
C ARG A 14 0.19 18.66 2.62
N ILE A 15 -0.32 18.16 1.50
CA ILE A 15 0.48 17.96 0.29
C ILE A 15 1.07 19.29 -0.19
N GLY A 16 0.39 20.41 0.02
CA GLY A 16 0.94 21.74 -0.28
C GLY A 16 2.23 22.03 0.49
N ASP A 17 2.26 21.71 1.79
CA ASP A 17 3.42 21.88 2.68
C ASP A 17 4.58 20.97 2.25
N LEU A 18 4.27 19.73 1.87
CA LEU A 18 5.24 18.74 1.38
C LEU A 18 5.87 19.17 0.05
N ILE A 19 5.05 19.66 -0.89
CA ILE A 19 5.51 20.20 -2.18
C ILE A 19 6.46 21.38 -1.96
N ASP A 20 6.12 22.31 -1.07
CA ASP A 20 6.97 23.47 -0.77
C ASP A 20 8.29 23.04 -0.11
N GLY A 21 8.22 22.18 0.91
CA GLY A 21 9.38 21.72 1.66
C GLY A 21 10.38 20.95 0.79
N MET A 22 9.90 20.14 -0.15
CA MET A 22 10.72 19.36 -1.09
C MET A 22 11.08 20.13 -2.38
N LYS A 23 10.55 21.35 -2.57
CA LYS A 23 10.70 22.15 -3.80
C LYS A 23 10.26 21.39 -5.06
N ILE A 24 9.17 20.63 -4.94
CA ILE A 24 8.63 19.82 -6.02
C ILE A 24 8.03 20.74 -7.08
N GLY A 25 8.50 20.63 -8.32
CA GLY A 25 7.90 21.26 -9.50
C GLY A 25 7.35 20.25 -10.50
N ARG A 26 7.92 19.04 -10.57
CA ARG A 26 7.57 18.00 -11.55
C ARG A 26 7.19 16.70 -10.85
N ILE A 27 5.98 16.22 -11.12
CA ILE A 27 5.40 15.05 -10.47
C ILE A 27 5.25 13.90 -11.46
N PHE A 28 5.75 12.72 -11.10
CA PHE A 28 5.32 11.46 -11.70
C PHE A 28 4.24 10.83 -10.82
N LEU A 29 2.99 10.88 -11.27
CA LEU A 29 1.84 10.38 -10.53
C LEU A 29 1.46 8.98 -11.04
N VAL A 30 1.58 7.97 -10.19
CA VAL A 30 0.98 6.65 -10.40
C VAL A 30 -0.39 6.63 -9.73
N ALA A 31 -1.46 6.50 -10.51
CA ALA A 31 -2.81 6.66 -9.98
C ALA A 31 -3.78 5.61 -10.50
N SER A 32 -4.64 5.12 -9.59
CA SER A 32 -5.84 4.38 -9.99
C SER A 32 -6.82 5.34 -10.66
N LYS A 33 -7.18 5.08 -11.93
CA LYS A 33 -8.11 5.92 -12.71
C LYS A 33 -9.42 6.20 -11.97
N SER A 34 -9.99 5.17 -11.33
CA SER A 34 -11.26 5.26 -10.62
C SER A 34 -11.17 5.98 -9.29
N ALA A 35 -10.01 5.92 -8.61
CA ALA A 35 -9.82 6.62 -7.35
C ALA A 35 -9.50 8.10 -7.59
N PHE A 36 -8.71 8.41 -8.61
CA PHE A 36 -8.19 9.75 -8.85
C PHE A 36 -9.22 10.72 -9.41
N ARG A 37 -10.03 10.29 -10.38
CA ARG A 37 -11.00 11.17 -11.06
C ARG A 37 -12.09 11.66 -10.10
N GLY A 38 -12.31 12.97 -10.06
CA GLY A 38 -13.26 13.63 -9.17
C GLY A 38 -12.82 13.65 -7.70
N SER A 39 -11.57 13.29 -7.40
CA SER A 39 -11.06 13.30 -6.04
C SER A 39 -10.62 14.69 -5.61
N LYS A 40 -10.65 14.96 -4.30
CA LYS A 40 -10.04 16.16 -3.70
C LYS A 40 -8.56 16.29 -4.06
N PHE A 41 -7.85 15.17 -4.24
CA PHE A 41 -6.45 15.19 -4.64
C PHE A 41 -6.25 15.68 -6.08
N GLU A 42 -7.12 15.26 -7.02
CA GLU A 42 -7.12 15.80 -8.38
C GLU A 42 -7.39 17.31 -8.39
N GLU A 43 -8.38 17.78 -7.61
CA GLU A 43 -8.68 19.21 -7.48
C GLU A 43 -7.46 20.01 -6.96
N ILE A 44 -6.78 19.48 -5.94
CA ILE A 44 -5.56 20.06 -5.38
C ILE A 44 -4.45 20.16 -6.45
N LEU A 45 -4.19 19.08 -7.20
CA LEU A 45 -3.16 19.08 -8.25
C LEU A 45 -3.50 20.06 -9.39
N ILE A 46 -4.77 20.14 -9.80
CA ILE A 46 -5.23 21.14 -10.79
C ILE A 46 -4.98 22.56 -10.26
N GLY A 47 -5.29 22.80 -8.99
CA GLY A 47 -5.01 24.07 -8.31
C GLY A 47 -3.53 24.44 -8.35
N PHE A 48 -2.65 23.51 -8.00
CA PHE A 48 -1.20 23.72 -8.03
C PHE A 48 -0.63 23.92 -9.43
N LYS A 49 -1.19 23.24 -10.44
CA LYS A 49 -0.80 23.45 -11.84
C LYS A 49 -1.22 24.84 -12.33
N LYS A 50 -2.44 25.28 -11.99
CA LYS A 50 -2.97 26.61 -12.36
C LYS A 50 -2.22 27.76 -11.70
N SER A 51 -1.77 27.59 -10.45
CA SER A 51 -1.00 28.62 -9.73
C SER A 51 0.48 28.69 -10.16
N GLY A 52 0.94 27.76 -11.01
CA GLY A 52 2.35 27.65 -11.40
C GLY A 52 3.23 27.01 -10.33
N LYS A 53 2.65 26.51 -9.23
CA LYS A 53 3.37 25.79 -8.17
C LYS A 53 3.95 24.48 -8.67
N ILE A 54 3.19 23.76 -9.49
CA ILE A 54 3.64 22.55 -10.18
C ILE A 54 3.77 22.84 -11.67
N THR A 55 4.99 22.68 -12.19
CA THR A 55 5.34 22.97 -13.58
C THR A 55 5.01 21.82 -14.52
N ASP A 56 5.01 20.57 -14.03
CA ASP A 56 4.74 19.38 -14.85
C ASP A 56 4.11 18.23 -14.04
N ILE A 57 3.19 17.49 -14.65
CA ILE A 57 2.57 16.30 -14.06
C ILE A 57 2.42 15.26 -15.16
N TYR A 58 3.05 14.10 -14.98
CA TYR A 58 2.78 12.93 -15.80
C TYR A 58 1.96 11.93 -15.00
N ILE A 59 0.85 11.46 -15.56
CA ILE A 59 -0.06 10.52 -14.89
C ILE A 59 0.06 9.15 -15.53
N PHE A 60 0.72 8.23 -14.83
CA PHE A 60 0.74 6.82 -15.18
C PHE A 60 -0.45 6.10 -14.52
N SER A 61 -1.31 5.51 -15.33
CA SER A 61 -2.54 4.86 -14.87
C SER A 61 -2.92 3.63 -15.69
N ASP A 62 -1.98 3.16 -16.51
CA ASP A 62 -2.17 2.02 -17.41
C ASP A 62 -1.52 0.77 -16.81
N PHE A 63 -2.19 0.24 -15.79
CA PHE A 63 -1.80 -0.97 -15.08
C PHE A 63 -3.03 -1.69 -14.53
N GLU A 64 -2.93 -3.01 -14.38
CA GLU A 64 -3.99 -3.83 -13.78
C GLU A 64 -3.93 -3.86 -12.24
N ASN A 65 -5.04 -4.27 -11.60
CA ASN A 65 -5.08 -4.45 -10.14
C ASN A 65 -4.12 -5.53 -9.63
N ASN A 66 -3.75 -6.50 -10.46
CA ASN A 66 -2.64 -7.41 -10.22
C ASN A 66 -1.51 -6.94 -11.14
N PRO A 67 -0.57 -6.10 -10.65
CA PRO A 67 0.39 -5.44 -11.52
C PRO A 67 1.18 -6.46 -12.33
N LYS A 68 1.12 -6.36 -13.66
CA LYS A 68 1.95 -7.19 -14.53
C LYS A 68 3.33 -6.57 -14.66
N TYR A 69 4.34 -7.41 -14.86
CA TYR A 69 5.70 -6.95 -15.12
C TYR A 69 5.74 -5.97 -16.30
N GLU A 70 4.99 -6.24 -17.36
CA GLU A 70 4.93 -5.40 -18.56
C GLU A 70 4.38 -4.00 -18.26
N ASP A 71 3.31 -3.92 -17.45
CA ASP A 71 2.71 -2.65 -17.01
C ASP A 71 3.74 -1.82 -16.23
N VAL A 72 4.49 -2.47 -15.32
CA VAL A 72 5.54 -1.82 -14.54
C VAL A 72 6.64 -1.29 -15.45
N MET A 73 7.11 -2.10 -16.40
CA MET A 73 8.20 -1.70 -17.31
C MET A 73 7.81 -0.55 -18.24
N GLU A 74 6.54 -0.47 -18.64
CA GLU A 74 6.03 0.68 -19.39
C GLU A 74 6.04 1.95 -18.53
N GLY A 75 5.65 1.83 -17.26
CA GLY A 75 5.79 2.92 -16.27
C GLY A 75 7.25 3.34 -16.07
N VAL A 76 8.19 2.39 -16.01
CA VAL A 76 9.64 2.65 -15.91
C VAL A 76 10.14 3.41 -17.13
N ARG A 77 9.70 3.04 -18.34
CA ARG A 77 10.08 3.72 -19.58
C ARG A 77 9.70 5.20 -19.52
N HIS A 78 8.44 5.49 -19.19
CA HIS A 78 7.96 6.86 -19.05
C HIS A 78 8.62 7.63 -17.91
N PHE A 79 8.92 6.95 -16.80
CA PHE A 79 9.65 7.55 -15.69
C PHE A 79 11.05 7.99 -16.13
N LYS A 80 11.78 7.13 -16.85
CA LYS A 80 13.15 7.42 -17.35
C LYS A 80 13.22 8.48 -18.45
N GLU A 81 12.16 8.68 -19.22
CA GLU A 81 12.09 9.71 -20.27
C GLU A 81 11.96 11.14 -19.69
N GLY A 82 11.50 11.25 -18.45
CA GLY A 82 11.30 12.52 -17.77
C GLY A 82 12.42 12.90 -16.80
N SER A 83 12.18 13.98 -16.06
CA SER A 83 12.94 14.30 -14.86
C SER A 83 11.94 14.75 -13.82
N TRP A 84 11.85 14.00 -12.73
CA TRP A 84 10.80 14.14 -11.74
C TRP A 84 11.42 14.51 -10.40
N ASP A 85 10.73 15.35 -9.64
CA ASP A 85 11.16 15.71 -8.29
C ASP A 85 10.56 14.76 -7.24
N VAL A 86 9.48 14.05 -7.60
CA VAL A 86 8.77 13.12 -6.73
C VAL A 86 8.02 12.08 -7.57
N ILE A 87 7.94 10.85 -7.04
CA ILE A 87 6.92 9.88 -7.46
C ILE A 87 5.79 9.88 -6.43
N ILE A 88 4.56 10.09 -6.87
CA ILE A 88 3.37 10.04 -6.01
C ILE A 88 2.55 8.82 -6.39
N SER A 89 2.12 8.01 -5.43
CA SER A 89 1.13 6.95 -5.67
C SER A 89 -0.20 7.31 -5.02
N TYR A 90 -1.27 7.37 -5.82
CA TYR A 90 -2.63 7.66 -5.35
C TYR A 90 -3.59 6.51 -5.73
N GLY A 91 -3.85 5.61 -4.77
CA GLY A 91 -4.64 4.41 -5.03
C GLY A 91 -4.56 3.38 -3.91
N GLY A 92 -5.04 2.16 -4.16
CA GLY A 92 -4.87 1.03 -3.25
C GLY A 92 -3.46 0.42 -3.33
N GLY A 93 -3.27 -0.72 -2.66
CA GLY A 93 -1.97 -1.41 -2.60
C GLY A 93 -1.32 -1.65 -3.97
N SER A 94 -2.08 -2.07 -4.97
CA SER A 94 -1.57 -2.29 -6.34
C SER A 94 -0.95 -1.03 -6.96
N THR A 95 -1.58 0.13 -6.75
CA THR A 95 -1.05 1.41 -7.25
C THR A 95 0.24 1.80 -6.53
N ILE A 96 0.31 1.56 -5.22
CA ILE A 96 1.50 1.84 -4.41
C ILE A 96 2.64 0.90 -4.83
N ASP A 97 2.35 -0.39 -5.02
CA ASP A 97 3.33 -1.39 -5.47
C ASP A 97 3.86 -1.07 -6.88
N VAL A 98 3.00 -0.66 -7.82
CA VAL A 98 3.47 -0.19 -9.15
C VAL A 98 4.43 0.98 -9.01
N ALA A 99 4.14 1.97 -8.17
CA ALA A 99 5.04 3.11 -7.97
C ALA A 99 6.39 2.68 -7.37
N LYS A 100 6.36 1.80 -6.36
CA LYS A 100 7.57 1.21 -5.77
C LYS A 100 8.42 0.50 -6.81
N LEU A 101 7.80 -0.34 -7.64
CA LEU A 101 8.48 -1.11 -8.66
C LEU A 101 9.02 -0.22 -9.78
N ILE A 102 8.28 0.82 -10.19
CA ILE A 102 8.77 1.82 -11.15
C ILE A 102 10.02 2.50 -10.61
N LYS A 103 9.98 3.00 -9.37
CA LYS A 103 11.16 3.60 -8.70
C LYS A 103 12.32 2.60 -8.64
N TYR A 104 12.07 1.37 -8.20
CA TYR A 104 13.08 0.32 -8.09
C TYR A 104 13.75 -0.04 -9.41
N PHE A 105 12.96 -0.43 -10.42
CA PHE A 105 13.49 -0.83 -11.74
C PHE A 105 14.03 0.36 -12.53
N SER A 106 13.63 1.59 -12.21
CA SER A 106 14.28 2.77 -12.80
C SER A 106 15.77 2.83 -12.46
N CYS A 107 16.15 2.29 -11.30
CA CYS A 107 17.51 2.26 -10.80
C CYS A 107 18.29 1.02 -11.23
N ILE A 108 17.69 0.04 -11.91
CA ILE A 108 18.40 -1.15 -12.39
C ILE A 108 18.87 -0.94 -13.84
N LYS A 109 20.17 -1.13 -14.10
CA LYS A 109 20.73 -1.11 -15.46
C LYS A 109 20.56 -2.45 -16.16
N ASP A 110 20.81 -3.54 -15.43
CA ASP A 110 20.71 -4.89 -15.92
C ASP A 110 20.01 -5.77 -14.89
N ILE A 111 18.79 -6.20 -15.22
CA ILE A 111 17.96 -7.07 -14.39
C ILE A 111 18.62 -8.43 -14.17
N LYS A 112 19.47 -8.90 -15.09
CA LYS A 112 20.14 -10.20 -14.98
C LYS A 112 21.30 -10.19 -13.99
N ASN A 113 21.94 -9.03 -13.81
CA ASN A 113 23.11 -8.87 -12.93
C ASN A 113 22.79 -8.07 -11.65
N ALA A 114 21.53 -7.68 -11.45
CA ALA A 114 21.07 -6.79 -10.37
C ALA A 114 21.96 -5.55 -10.19
N ASP A 115 22.54 -5.05 -11.29
CA ASP A 115 23.47 -3.94 -11.24
C ASP A 115 22.67 -2.64 -11.10
N LEU A 116 22.77 -2.04 -9.92
CA LEU A 116 22.10 -0.80 -9.57
C LEU A 116 22.84 0.37 -10.21
N SER A 117 22.18 1.13 -11.08
CA SER A 117 22.55 2.52 -11.31
C SER A 117 22.40 3.33 -10.02
N PRO A 118 23.21 4.39 -9.82
CA PRO A 118 22.91 5.37 -8.78
C PRO A 118 21.49 5.87 -9.01
N ALA A 119 20.61 5.58 -8.06
CA ALA A 119 19.24 6.04 -8.11
C ALA A 119 19.22 7.54 -8.36
N GLN A 120 18.29 8.00 -9.19
CA GLN A 120 17.76 9.33 -8.94
C GLN A 120 17.09 9.25 -7.57
N ASP A 121 17.68 9.91 -6.57
CA ASP A 121 17.20 9.98 -5.18
C ASP A 121 15.89 10.78 -5.13
N ILE A 122 14.85 10.22 -5.74
CA ILE A 122 13.53 10.81 -5.87
C ILE A 122 12.66 10.24 -4.75
N PRO A 123 12.09 11.10 -3.88
CA PRO A 123 11.21 10.66 -2.82
C PRO A 123 9.92 10.06 -3.39
N HIS A 124 9.38 9.07 -2.68
CA HIS A 124 8.07 8.49 -2.92
C HIS A 124 7.09 8.98 -1.84
N LEU A 125 6.03 9.65 -2.30
CA LEU A 125 4.87 10.01 -1.50
C LEU A 125 3.69 9.06 -1.78
N ALA A 126 3.31 8.26 -0.78
CA ALA A 126 2.18 7.34 -0.87
C ALA A 126 0.90 7.95 -0.27
N ILE A 127 -0.19 7.86 -1.02
CA ILE A 127 -1.52 8.33 -0.65
C ILE A 127 -2.52 7.17 -0.84
N PRO A 128 -2.67 6.29 0.17
CA PRO A 128 -3.56 5.15 0.06
C PRO A 128 -5.03 5.59 -0.02
N THR A 129 -5.78 4.98 -0.94
CA THR A 129 -7.24 5.15 -1.08
C THR A 129 -8.04 3.94 -0.62
N THR A 130 -7.36 2.97 -0.01
CA THR A 130 -7.95 1.80 0.65
C THR A 130 -7.36 1.64 2.06
N CYS A 131 -8.13 1.14 3.01
CA CYS A 131 -7.69 0.87 4.38
C CYS A 131 -7.52 -0.63 4.65
N GLY A 132 -6.68 -1.31 3.85
CA GLY A 132 -6.42 -2.76 3.98
C GLY A 132 -4.96 -3.14 3.89
N THR A 133 -4.34 -2.85 2.75
CA THR A 133 -3.04 -3.45 2.39
C THR A 133 -1.86 -3.00 3.25
N GLY A 134 -1.92 -1.79 3.83
CA GLY A 134 -0.78 -1.18 4.53
C GLY A 134 0.48 -1.00 3.65
N ALA A 135 0.32 -1.02 2.32
CA ALA A 135 1.42 -0.99 1.37
C ALA A 135 2.27 0.28 1.51
N GLU A 136 1.67 1.38 1.95
CA GLU A 136 2.39 2.62 2.24
C GLU A 136 3.43 2.48 3.37
N ALA A 137 3.31 1.44 4.21
CA ALA A 137 4.19 1.18 5.34
C ALA A 137 5.07 -0.08 5.18
N THR A 138 5.17 -0.62 3.97
CA THR A 138 5.96 -1.84 3.69
C THR A 138 7.11 -1.62 2.72
N HIS A 139 8.21 -2.36 2.93
CA HIS A 139 9.36 -2.46 2.03
C HIS A 139 9.22 -3.62 1.01
N PHE A 140 7.97 -4.02 0.73
CA PHE A 140 7.61 -5.03 -0.24
C PHE A 140 6.82 -4.43 -1.40
N ALA A 141 6.92 -5.02 -2.58
CA ALA A 141 6.00 -4.77 -3.69
C ALA A 141 5.77 -6.04 -4.51
N VAL A 142 4.53 -6.26 -4.94
CA VAL A 142 4.14 -7.46 -5.69
C VAL A 142 3.85 -7.15 -7.15
N MET A 143 4.33 -8.02 -8.03
CA MET A 143 3.95 -8.06 -9.45
C MET A 143 3.78 -9.50 -9.93
N TYR A 144 3.24 -9.67 -11.13
CA TYR A 144 3.07 -10.95 -11.78
C TYR A 144 3.87 -10.99 -13.09
N TYR A 145 4.58 -12.09 -13.32
CA TYR A 145 5.34 -12.35 -14.55
C TYR A 145 5.07 -13.79 -14.98
N ASP A 146 4.68 -14.00 -16.24
CA ASP A 146 4.28 -15.31 -16.78
C ASP A 146 3.23 -16.07 -15.92
N GLY A 147 2.36 -15.33 -15.24
CA GLY A 147 1.31 -15.88 -14.36
C GLY A 147 1.79 -16.27 -12.96
N GLU A 148 3.09 -16.12 -12.67
CA GLU A 148 3.67 -16.35 -11.35
C GLU A 148 3.75 -15.04 -10.55
N LYS A 149 3.54 -15.13 -9.24
CA LYS A 149 3.64 -13.99 -8.32
C LYS A 149 5.11 -13.79 -7.94
N HIS A 150 5.63 -12.59 -8.17
CA HIS A 150 6.94 -12.16 -7.72
C HIS A 150 6.80 -11.05 -6.66
N SER A 151 7.57 -11.16 -5.58
CA SER A 151 7.65 -10.14 -4.53
C SER A 151 9.05 -9.57 -4.49
N ILE A 152 9.18 -8.26 -4.64
CA ILE A 152 10.43 -7.53 -4.41
C ILE A 152 10.46 -7.08 -2.95
N GLU A 153 11.61 -7.27 -2.31
CA GLU A 153 11.89 -6.87 -0.93
C GLU A 153 13.14 -5.99 -0.96
N SER A 154 13.01 -4.70 -0.64
CA SER A 154 14.13 -3.78 -0.59
C SER A 154 13.83 -2.60 0.34
N SER A 155 14.80 -2.20 1.16
CA SER A 155 14.69 -1.00 2.00
C SER A 155 14.41 0.27 1.21
N ASP A 156 14.80 0.29 -0.07
CA ASP A 156 14.76 1.48 -0.94
C ASP A 156 13.38 1.73 -1.55
N ILE A 157 12.46 0.75 -1.40
CA ILE A 157 11.08 0.85 -1.90
C ILE A 157 10.05 1.17 -0.82
N LEU A 158 10.48 1.39 0.43
CA LEU A 158 9.59 1.94 1.45
C LEU A 158 9.32 3.43 1.13
N PRO A 159 8.06 3.87 1.02
CA PRO A 159 7.77 5.28 0.76
C PRO A 159 8.32 6.18 1.86
N GLU A 160 8.99 7.27 1.50
CA GLU A 160 9.54 8.22 2.48
C GLU A 160 8.45 9.09 3.11
N TYR A 161 7.39 9.39 2.36
CA TYR A 161 6.27 10.22 2.80
C TYR A 161 4.95 9.48 2.63
N VAL A 162 4.06 9.64 3.61
CA VAL A 162 2.74 9.01 3.60
C VAL A 162 1.67 10.02 4.04
N VAL A 163 0.59 10.10 3.28
CA VAL A 163 -0.59 10.92 3.61
C VAL A 163 -1.83 10.04 3.59
N ILE A 164 -2.45 9.82 4.76
CA ILE A 164 -3.64 8.97 4.89
C ILE A 164 -4.83 9.83 5.32
N ASP A 165 -5.68 10.16 4.35
CA ASP A 165 -6.91 10.92 4.56
C ASP A 165 -8.14 10.01 4.56
N PRO A 166 -8.80 9.78 5.71
CA PRO A 166 -9.92 8.86 5.81
C PRO A 166 -11.17 9.29 5.03
N SER A 167 -11.25 10.55 4.58
CA SER A 167 -12.36 11.02 3.75
C SER A 167 -12.49 10.23 2.44
N VAL A 168 -11.39 9.71 1.91
CA VAL A 168 -11.39 8.91 0.66
C VAL A 168 -12.03 7.53 0.86
N PHE A 169 -12.17 7.06 2.10
CA PHE A 169 -12.78 5.75 2.40
C PHE A 169 -14.30 5.80 2.49
N VAL A 170 -14.89 6.99 2.66
CA VAL A 170 -16.35 7.17 2.79
C VAL A 170 -17.06 6.70 1.52
N THR A 171 -16.47 6.93 0.35
CA THR A 171 -17.04 6.60 -0.96
C THR A 171 -16.67 5.20 -1.46
N LEU A 172 -15.90 4.41 -0.68
CA LEU A 172 -15.54 3.05 -1.08
C LEU A 172 -16.78 2.16 -1.16
N PRO A 173 -16.95 1.38 -2.25
CA PRO A 173 -18.01 0.38 -2.34
C PRO A 173 -17.96 -0.60 -1.16
N ASP A 174 -19.13 -1.05 -0.67
CA ASP A 174 -19.24 -1.94 0.51
C ASP A 174 -18.28 -3.13 0.42
N ARG A 175 -18.23 -3.79 -0.73
CA ARG A 175 -17.37 -4.96 -0.95
C ARG A 175 -15.88 -4.62 -0.82
N ALA A 176 -15.47 -3.44 -1.29
CA ALA A 176 -14.09 -2.98 -1.20
C ALA A 176 -13.72 -2.59 0.23
N LEU A 177 -14.62 -1.88 0.94
CA LEU A 177 -14.41 -1.52 2.35
C LEU A 177 -14.33 -2.78 3.23
N ALA A 178 -15.30 -3.70 3.11
CA ALA A 178 -15.30 -4.95 3.87
C ALA A 178 -14.05 -5.79 3.62
N SER A 179 -13.67 -5.94 2.34
CA SER A 179 -12.44 -6.67 1.99
C SER A 179 -11.20 -5.98 2.54
N SER A 180 -11.13 -4.65 2.55
CA SER A 180 -9.97 -3.92 3.07
C SER A 180 -9.83 -4.09 4.58
N ILE A 181 -10.93 -3.95 5.32
CA ILE A 181 -10.94 -4.16 6.78
C ILE A 181 -10.54 -5.59 7.14
N ALA A 182 -11.07 -6.57 6.41
CA ALA A 182 -10.76 -7.99 6.57
C ALA A 182 -9.26 -8.28 6.35
N ASP A 183 -8.68 -7.67 5.31
CA ASP A 183 -7.25 -7.80 4.99
C ASP A 183 -6.38 -7.28 6.14
N SER A 184 -6.63 -6.05 6.60
CA SER A 184 -5.88 -5.43 7.70
C SER A 184 -5.97 -6.25 8.99
N LEU A 185 -7.16 -6.77 9.31
CA LEU A 185 -7.34 -7.64 10.48
C LEU A 185 -6.51 -8.92 10.36
N ALA A 186 -6.58 -9.59 9.20
CA ALA A 186 -5.83 -10.80 8.95
C ALA A 186 -4.33 -10.57 9.04
N GLN A 187 -3.82 -9.48 8.47
CA GLN A 187 -2.42 -9.07 8.58
C GLN A 187 -1.99 -8.85 10.03
N GLY A 188 -2.80 -8.15 10.82
CA GLY A 188 -2.52 -7.95 12.24
C GLY A 188 -2.49 -9.27 13.02
N ILE A 189 -3.40 -10.19 12.72
CA ILE A 189 -3.44 -11.52 13.36
C ILE A 189 -2.22 -12.36 12.95
N GLU A 190 -1.95 -12.46 11.65
CA GLU A 190 -0.84 -13.27 11.15
C GLU A 190 0.52 -12.74 11.58
N SER A 191 0.69 -11.42 11.58
CA SER A 191 1.92 -10.80 12.08
C SER A 191 2.14 -11.06 13.56
N TYR A 192 1.07 -11.21 14.38
CA TYR A 192 1.21 -11.44 15.81
C TYR A 192 1.73 -12.84 16.15
N TRP A 193 1.27 -13.86 15.40
CA TRP A 193 1.67 -15.25 15.60
C TRP A 193 2.82 -15.71 14.72
N SER A 194 3.30 -14.86 13.81
CA SER A 194 4.38 -15.20 12.88
C SER A 194 5.64 -15.64 13.64
N ILE A 195 6.38 -16.60 13.08
CA ILE A 195 7.70 -16.99 13.58
C ILE A 195 8.71 -15.84 13.54
N ASN A 196 8.48 -14.85 12.66
CA ASN A 196 9.30 -13.65 12.54
C ASN A 196 8.79 -12.50 13.44
N ALA A 197 7.81 -12.76 14.32
CA ALA A 197 7.22 -11.72 15.15
C ALA A 197 8.21 -11.22 16.22
N THR A 198 8.52 -9.93 16.18
CA THR A 198 9.24 -9.21 17.23
C THR A 198 8.27 -8.52 18.19
N ASP A 199 8.76 -8.07 19.35
CA ASP A 199 7.96 -7.27 20.30
C ASP A 199 7.36 -6.02 19.63
N GLU A 200 8.13 -5.38 18.74
CA GLU A 200 7.67 -4.22 17.97
C GLU A 200 6.51 -4.58 17.03
N SER A 201 6.65 -5.66 16.26
CA SER A 201 5.59 -6.13 15.35
C SER A 201 4.31 -6.53 16.11
N LYS A 202 4.46 -7.12 17.31
CA LYS A 202 3.34 -7.49 18.18
C LYS A 202 2.61 -6.28 18.74
N VAL A 203 3.33 -5.20 19.07
CA VAL A 203 2.72 -3.92 19.45
C VAL A 203 1.89 -3.33 18.31
N TYR A 204 2.43 -3.32 17.09
CA TYR A 204 1.68 -2.86 15.91
C TYR A 204 0.46 -3.74 15.61
N SER A 205 0.64 -5.06 15.66
CA SER A 205 -0.43 -6.05 15.49
C SER A 205 -1.58 -5.82 16.47
N MET A 206 -1.28 -5.67 17.76
CA MET A 206 -2.31 -5.45 18.77
C MET A 206 -3.03 -4.10 18.61
N LYS A 207 -2.31 -3.05 18.19
CA LYS A 207 -2.94 -1.76 17.84
C LYS A 207 -3.91 -1.91 16.67
N CYS A 208 -3.48 -2.58 15.60
CA CYS A 208 -4.32 -2.88 14.44
C CYS A 208 -5.59 -3.64 14.87
N ILE A 209 -5.44 -4.81 15.48
CA ILE A 209 -6.56 -5.68 15.87
C ILE A 209 -7.54 -4.90 16.77
N THR A 210 -7.03 -4.19 17.76
CA THR A 210 -7.87 -3.41 18.69
C THR A 210 -8.67 -2.34 17.97
N LEU A 211 -8.05 -1.59 17.06
CA LEU A 211 -8.72 -0.53 16.31
C LEU A 211 -9.74 -1.09 15.32
N VAL A 212 -9.42 -2.19 14.62
CA VAL A 212 -10.38 -2.86 13.73
C VAL A 212 -11.59 -3.33 14.52
N MET A 213 -11.39 -4.11 15.59
CA MET A 213 -12.48 -4.71 16.36
C MET A 213 -13.41 -3.68 17.00
N LYS A 214 -12.89 -2.51 17.37
CA LYS A 214 -13.70 -1.42 17.95
C LYS A 214 -14.53 -0.65 16.90
N ASN A 215 -14.09 -0.61 15.64
CA ASN A 215 -14.60 0.37 14.68
C ASN A 215 -15.23 -0.24 13.41
N TYR A 216 -14.92 -1.49 13.06
CA TYR A 216 -15.36 -2.08 11.78
C TYR A 216 -16.87 -1.97 11.55
N LEU A 217 -17.68 -2.22 12.59
CA LEU A 217 -19.12 -2.33 12.44
C LEU A 217 -19.77 -0.97 12.13
N ARG A 218 -19.38 0.08 12.86
CA ARG A 218 -19.89 1.45 12.63
C ARG A 218 -19.36 2.02 11.32
N ALA A 219 -18.08 1.83 11.02
CA ALA A 219 -17.51 2.25 9.74
C ALA A 219 -18.24 1.62 8.56
N PHE A 220 -18.57 0.32 8.63
CA PHE A 220 -19.25 -0.37 7.55
C PHE A 220 -20.73 0.00 7.44
N ARG A 221 -21.48 0.00 8.56
CA ARG A 221 -22.95 0.22 8.54
C ARG A 221 -23.34 1.69 8.37
N GLU A 222 -22.58 2.60 8.96
CA GLU A 222 -22.97 4.00 9.11
C GLU A 222 -22.06 4.94 8.32
N ARG A 223 -20.96 4.44 7.74
CA ARG A 223 -19.91 5.28 7.13
C ARG A 223 -19.40 6.36 8.07
N ASP A 224 -19.38 6.03 9.36
CA ASP A 224 -18.91 6.91 10.43
C ASP A 224 -17.44 7.31 10.20
N ILE A 225 -17.21 8.62 10.04
CA ILE A 225 -15.90 9.16 9.65
C ILE A 225 -14.85 8.94 10.74
N ASP A 226 -15.25 8.95 12.01
CA ASP A 226 -14.34 8.70 13.13
C ASP A 226 -13.91 7.24 13.14
N SER A 227 -14.86 6.31 12.97
CA SER A 227 -14.54 4.88 12.83
C SER A 227 -13.67 4.60 11.59
N LEU A 228 -13.93 5.24 10.44
CA LEU A 228 -13.07 5.14 9.25
C LEU A 228 -11.67 5.71 9.50
N SER A 229 -11.55 6.79 10.27
CA SER A 229 -10.27 7.37 10.68
C SER A 229 -9.45 6.43 11.56
N GLU A 230 -10.10 5.70 12.46
CA GLU A 230 -9.41 4.68 13.27
C GLU A 230 -9.02 3.45 12.44
N LEU A 231 -9.84 3.05 11.46
CA LEU A 231 -9.49 1.96 10.53
C LEU A 231 -8.33 2.35 9.59
N ALA A 232 -8.23 3.62 9.20
CA ALA A 232 -7.09 4.15 8.46
C ALA A 232 -5.77 3.89 9.21
N LYS A 233 -5.75 4.23 10.50
CA LYS A 233 -4.61 3.99 11.39
C LYS A 233 -4.38 2.49 11.57
N ALA A 234 -5.44 1.69 11.69
CA ALA A 234 -5.34 0.25 11.84
C ALA A 234 -4.65 -0.41 10.62
N SER A 235 -4.99 0.01 9.41
CA SER A 235 -4.35 -0.46 8.17
C SER A 235 -2.88 -0.06 8.09
N ASN A 236 -2.53 1.15 8.51
CA ASN A 236 -1.14 1.56 8.58
C ASN A 236 -0.34 0.72 9.60
N PHE A 237 -0.94 0.43 10.77
CA PHE A 237 -0.33 -0.45 11.76
C PHE A 237 -0.21 -1.90 11.27
N SER A 238 -1.18 -2.43 10.52
CA SER A 238 -1.03 -3.77 9.92
C SER A 238 0.12 -3.81 8.92
N GLY A 239 0.25 -2.78 8.07
CA GLY A 239 1.40 -2.58 7.19
C GLY A 239 2.74 -2.60 7.93
N LYS A 240 2.87 -1.79 9.01
CA LYS A 240 4.07 -1.77 9.86
C LYS A 240 4.36 -3.12 10.53
N ALA A 241 3.33 -3.86 10.92
CA ALA A 241 3.47 -5.17 11.54
C ALA A 241 4.03 -6.19 10.53
N ILE A 242 3.40 -6.31 9.36
CA ILE A 242 3.85 -7.24 8.30
C ILE A 242 5.16 -6.81 7.65
N ASN A 243 5.49 -5.51 7.69
CA ASN A 243 6.80 -5.00 7.29
C ASN A 243 7.94 -5.66 8.10
N ILE A 244 7.66 -6.10 9.32
CA ILE A 244 8.63 -6.76 10.20
C ILE A 244 8.43 -8.28 10.15
N ALA A 245 7.22 -8.75 10.45
CA ALA A 245 6.97 -10.17 10.71
C ALA A 245 6.52 -10.97 9.47
N LYS A 246 6.27 -10.29 8.34
CA LYS A 246 5.63 -10.84 7.13
C LYS A 246 4.23 -11.43 7.43
N THR A 247 3.54 -11.89 6.40
CA THR A 247 2.27 -12.62 6.51
C THR A 247 2.52 -14.13 6.50
N THR A 248 1.50 -14.94 6.79
CA THR A 248 1.65 -16.40 6.92
C THR A 248 0.78 -17.16 5.91
N ALA A 249 0.41 -18.41 6.23
CA ALA A 249 -0.17 -19.35 5.29
C ALA A 249 -1.51 -18.87 4.69
N ALA A 250 -2.33 -18.12 5.45
CA ALA A 250 -3.63 -17.67 4.95
C ALA A 250 -3.45 -16.68 3.79
N HIS A 251 -2.49 -15.75 3.90
CA HIS A 251 -2.15 -14.87 2.78
C HIS A 251 -1.53 -15.63 1.61
N ALA A 252 -0.62 -16.57 1.86
CA ALA A 252 0.00 -17.36 0.79
C ALA A 252 -1.04 -18.14 -0.03
N MET A 253 -1.98 -18.78 0.65
CA MET A 253 -3.04 -19.58 0.00
C MET A 253 -4.12 -18.71 -0.65
N SER A 254 -4.36 -17.49 -0.15
CA SER A 254 -5.42 -16.61 -0.68
C SER A 254 -5.19 -16.21 -2.13
N TYR A 255 -3.93 -16.14 -2.59
CA TYR A 255 -3.62 -15.78 -3.97
C TYR A 255 -4.22 -16.72 -5.01
N VAL A 256 -4.41 -18.01 -4.67
CA VAL A 256 -5.09 -18.95 -5.57
C VAL A 256 -6.56 -18.58 -5.71
N LEU A 257 -7.20 -18.15 -4.61
CA LEU A 257 -8.61 -17.73 -4.62
C LEU A 257 -8.81 -16.43 -5.38
N THR A 258 -7.88 -15.48 -5.22
CA THR A 258 -7.94 -14.19 -5.93
C THR A 258 -7.69 -14.37 -7.43
N SER A 259 -6.63 -15.07 -7.81
CA SER A 259 -6.22 -15.23 -9.21
C SER A 259 -7.17 -16.12 -10.02
N LYS A 260 -7.63 -17.25 -9.47
CA LYS A 260 -8.47 -18.20 -10.21
C LYS A 260 -9.96 -17.88 -10.17
N TYR A 261 -10.45 -17.31 -9.07
CA TYR A 261 -11.90 -17.13 -8.85
C TYR A 261 -12.32 -15.66 -8.71
N GLY A 262 -11.38 -14.71 -8.78
CA GLY A 262 -11.69 -13.27 -8.69
C GLY A 262 -12.26 -12.86 -7.32
N ILE A 263 -12.01 -13.65 -6.28
CA ILE A 263 -12.42 -13.30 -4.91
C ILE A 263 -11.55 -12.13 -4.43
N PRO A 264 -12.12 -11.05 -3.85
CA PRO A 264 -11.34 -9.96 -3.27
C PRO A 264 -10.31 -10.45 -2.24
N HIS A 265 -9.10 -9.87 -2.24
CA HIS A 265 -7.97 -10.39 -1.46
C HIS A 265 -8.27 -10.61 0.02
N GLY A 266 -8.66 -9.56 0.76
CA GLY A 266 -8.95 -9.72 2.18
C GLY A 266 -10.11 -10.67 2.48
N GLN A 267 -11.09 -10.79 1.57
CA GLN A 267 -12.13 -11.82 1.69
C GLN A 267 -11.54 -13.23 1.53
N ALA A 268 -10.68 -13.44 0.54
CA ALA A 268 -9.99 -14.71 0.33
C ALA A 268 -9.11 -15.10 1.52
N VAL A 269 -8.36 -14.14 2.07
CA VAL A 269 -7.54 -14.36 3.28
C VAL A 269 -8.44 -14.74 4.45
N MET A 270 -9.54 -14.01 4.69
CA MET A 270 -10.39 -14.29 5.83
C MET A 270 -11.18 -15.60 5.75
N ILE A 271 -11.44 -16.13 4.56
CA ILE A 271 -12.00 -17.49 4.41
C ILE A 271 -11.00 -18.53 4.94
N LEU A 272 -9.71 -18.30 4.75
CA LEU A 272 -8.65 -19.26 5.07
C LEU A 272 -8.12 -19.12 6.50
N LEU A 273 -8.16 -17.91 7.06
CA LEU A 273 -7.55 -17.61 8.36
C LEU A 273 -8.03 -18.50 9.51
N PRO A 274 -9.34 -18.82 9.67
CA PRO A 274 -9.80 -19.70 10.74
C PRO A 274 -9.21 -21.12 10.64
N HIS A 275 -9.07 -21.65 9.42
CA HIS A 275 -8.50 -22.98 9.19
C HIS A 275 -7.00 -23.02 9.50
N VAL A 276 -6.27 -21.95 9.14
CA VAL A 276 -4.85 -21.81 9.48
C VAL A 276 -4.68 -21.65 10.99
N TYR A 277 -5.58 -20.92 11.67
CA TYR A 277 -5.58 -20.80 13.11
C TYR A 277 -5.77 -22.15 13.82
N GLU A 278 -6.77 -22.94 13.41
CA GLU A 278 -7.01 -24.29 13.95
C GLU A 278 -5.78 -25.19 13.78
N PHE A 279 -5.21 -25.20 12.58
CA PHE A 279 -3.98 -25.95 12.30
C PHE A 279 -2.82 -25.50 13.21
N ASN A 280 -2.59 -24.19 13.33
CA ASN A 280 -1.53 -23.65 14.18
C ASN A 280 -1.76 -23.93 15.68
N ALA A 281 -3.02 -23.97 16.13
CA ALA A 281 -3.38 -24.24 17.52
C ALA A 281 -3.09 -25.69 17.95
N GLU A 282 -3.00 -26.62 17.00
CA GLU A 282 -2.63 -28.02 17.26
C GLU A 282 -1.10 -28.21 17.41
N ILE A 283 -0.30 -27.24 16.96
CA ILE A 283 1.16 -27.30 17.05
C ILE A 283 1.58 -27.20 18.51
N ARG A 284 2.19 -28.28 19.04
CA ARG A 284 2.77 -28.34 20.37
C ARG A 284 4.30 -28.32 20.27
N GLY A 285 4.94 -27.26 20.75
CA GLY A 285 6.40 -27.13 20.76
C GLY A 285 6.88 -25.70 20.46
N GLU A 286 8.19 -25.48 20.45
CA GLU A 286 8.76 -24.25 19.90
C GLU A 286 8.59 -24.25 18.38
N ILE A 287 8.01 -23.18 17.84
CA ILE A 287 7.84 -22.97 16.40
C ILE A 287 9.19 -22.49 15.83
N ASN A 288 10.20 -23.36 15.86
CA ASN A 288 11.52 -23.07 15.30
C ASN A 288 11.74 -23.93 14.05
N ASP A 289 11.97 -23.24 12.93
CA ASP A 289 12.52 -23.71 11.65
C ASP A 289 11.66 -24.65 10.78
N ILE A 290 10.87 -24.04 9.88
CA ILE A 290 10.60 -24.56 8.52
C ILE A 290 10.97 -23.48 7.52
#